data_AF-A0A1W1Y4I3-F1
#
_entry.id   AF-A0A1W1Y4I3-F1
#
_cell.length_a   1.000
_cell.length_b   1.000
_cell.length_c   1.000
_cell.angle_alpha   90.00
_cell.angle_beta   90.00
_cell.angle_gamma   90.00
#
_symmetry.space_group_name_H-M   'P 1'
#
loop_
_entity.id
_entity.type
_entity.pdbx_description
1 polymer ?
#
loop_
_entity_poly.entity_id
_entity_poly.type
_entity_poly.pdbx_seq_one_letter_code
_entity_poly.pdbx_strand_id
1 'polypeptide(L)'
;MIWAAGGGFWWAAGFLLVGIAIGLWRDTYSRSAVLFYELEDDAQQAYVALTEAFDRAASCNGKWHIDAGGNVETLAAWKRNAGAGRIVARQPTTLTYALPSFLKCNITPPALRVGKETLMFLPDVVLVVEKEKVGAVSYDALNIRYQDSQFIESEAVPADAEVISQTWQHPNKSGGPDRRFKDNRLIPICLYETAHLTSSNGLNELVQFSRTGVTQPLVDAVRFLARSTRTKSAASAMPSLQ
;
A
#
# COMPACT_ATOMS: atom_id res chain seq x y z
N MET A 1 -37.41 62.34 -4.77
CA MET A 1 -37.97 60.98 -4.95
C MET A 1 -36.81 60.01 -5.06
N ILE A 2 -36.46 59.29 -3.99
CA ILE A 2 -35.52 58.16 -4.04
C ILE A 2 -36.24 57.00 -3.35
N TRP A 3 -36.70 56.03 -4.13
CA TRP A 3 -37.32 54.81 -3.61
C TRP A 3 -36.22 53.82 -3.23
N ALA A 4 -36.24 53.37 -1.97
CA ALA A 4 -35.36 52.34 -1.45
C ALA A 4 -35.76 50.96 -1.97
N ALA A 5 -35.12 50.50 -3.05
CA ALA A 5 -35.19 49.12 -3.51
C ALA A 5 -33.94 48.36 -3.00
N GLY A 6 -33.91 48.03 -1.71
CA GLY A 6 -32.73 47.40 -1.08
C GLY A 6 -32.98 46.06 -0.38
N GLY A 7 -34.23 45.61 -0.25
CA GLY A 7 -34.56 44.47 0.62
C GLY A 7 -34.47 43.09 -0.04
N GLY A 8 -34.96 42.92 -1.26
CA GLY A 8 -35.20 41.59 -1.83
C GLY A 8 -33.97 40.79 -2.26
N PHE A 9 -32.87 41.49 -2.60
CA PHE A 9 -31.67 40.84 -3.15
C PHE A 9 -30.86 40.07 -2.09
N TRP A 10 -30.85 40.57 -0.85
CA TRP A 10 -30.14 39.94 0.26
C TRP A 10 -30.81 38.64 0.73
N TRP A 11 -32.15 38.58 0.68
CA TRP A 11 -32.89 37.36 1.03
C TRP A 11 -32.67 36.25 -0.01
N ALA A 12 -32.72 36.58 -1.30
CA ALA A 12 -32.48 35.60 -2.37
C ALA A 12 -31.05 35.03 -2.34
N ALA A 13 -30.04 35.87 -2.09
CA ALA A 13 -28.66 35.44 -1.91
C ALA A 13 -28.49 34.55 -0.66
N GLY A 14 -29.18 34.87 0.43
CA GLY A 14 -29.20 34.05 1.65
C GLY A 14 -29.77 32.65 1.44
N PHE A 15 -30.91 32.53 0.75
CA PHE A 15 -31.51 31.22 0.43
C PHE A 15 -30.65 30.39 -0.52
N LEU A 16 -29.95 31.02 -1.47
CA LEU A 16 -29.02 30.33 -2.36
C LEU A 16 -27.82 29.77 -1.60
N LEU A 17 -27.22 30.55 -0.70
CA LEU A 17 -26.09 30.10 0.12
C LEU A 17 -26.50 28.98 1.08
N VAL A 18 -27.68 29.07 1.69
CA VAL A 18 -28.24 28.00 2.53
C VAL A 18 -28.54 26.75 1.69
N GLY A 19 -29.09 26.90 0.48
CA GLY A 19 -29.32 25.79 -0.44
C GLY A 19 -28.04 25.09 -0.89
N ILE A 20 -26.98 25.86 -1.19
CA ILE A 20 -25.64 25.33 -1.50
C ILE A 20 -25.05 24.64 -0.27
N ALA A 21 -25.15 25.24 0.91
CA ALA A 21 -24.65 24.63 2.15
C ALA A 21 -25.38 23.32 2.49
N ILE A 22 -26.72 23.29 2.35
CA ILE A 22 -27.53 22.07 2.53
C ILE A 22 -27.20 21.04 1.44
N GLY A 23 -27.00 21.47 0.19
CA GLY A 23 -26.60 20.62 -0.92
C GLY A 23 -25.24 19.95 -0.67
N LEU A 24 -24.24 20.72 -0.27
CA LEU A 24 -22.91 20.23 0.09
C LEU A 24 -22.96 19.33 1.33
N TRP A 25 -23.76 19.69 2.34
CA TRP A 25 -23.95 18.88 3.54
C TRP A 25 -24.62 17.54 3.23
N ARG A 26 -25.66 17.54 2.38
CA ARG A 26 -26.38 16.34 1.96
C ARG A 26 -25.53 15.45 1.05
N ASP A 27 -24.76 16.02 0.14
CA ASP A 27 -23.83 15.28 -0.73
C ASP A 27 -22.69 14.64 0.08
N THR A 28 -22.26 15.28 1.17
CA THR A 28 -21.31 14.71 2.14
C THR A 28 -21.93 13.54 2.92
N TYR A 29 -23.21 13.64 3.30
CA TYR A 29 -23.91 12.58 4.04
C TYR A 29 -24.37 11.40 3.18
N SER A 30 -24.72 11.61 1.90
CA SER A 30 -25.23 10.55 1.02
C SER A 30 -24.17 9.65 0.40
N ARG A 31 -22.88 9.89 0.67
CA ARG A 31 -21.76 9.09 0.14
C ARG A 31 -20.95 8.36 1.23
N SER A 32 -21.35 8.46 2.50
CA SER A 32 -20.63 7.84 3.61
C SER A 32 -21.18 6.45 3.92
N ALA A 33 -20.44 5.38 3.58
CA ALA A 33 -20.73 4.04 4.07
C ALA A 33 -20.26 3.93 5.53
N VAL A 34 -21.02 3.24 6.38
CA VAL A 34 -20.65 2.97 7.77
C VAL A 34 -20.34 1.48 7.90
N LEU A 35 -19.16 1.17 8.41
CA LEU A 35 -18.69 -0.18 8.65
C LEU A 35 -18.34 -0.34 10.12
N PHE A 36 -18.83 -1.38 10.75
CA PHE A 36 -18.58 -1.63 12.16
C PHE A 36 -18.12 -3.07 12.33
N TYR A 37 -16.89 -3.23 12.81
CA TYR A 37 -16.29 -4.53 13.05
C TYR A 37 -16.43 -4.92 14.51
N GLU A 38 -17.04 -6.08 14.72
CA GLU A 38 -16.98 -6.84 15.96
C GLU A 38 -16.29 -8.16 15.62
N LEU A 39 -15.01 -8.25 15.98
CA LEU A 39 -14.17 -9.40 15.64
C LEU A 39 -14.25 -10.42 16.77
N GLU A 40 -14.44 -11.69 16.40
CA GLU A 40 -14.28 -12.83 17.32
C GLU A 40 -12.78 -13.06 17.60
N ASP A 41 -12.47 -13.79 18.67
CA ASP A 41 -11.10 -13.95 19.20
C ASP A 41 -10.07 -14.31 18.12
N ASP A 42 -10.37 -15.29 17.24
CA ASP A 42 -9.43 -15.74 16.19
C ASP A 42 -9.22 -14.69 15.10
N ALA A 43 -10.27 -13.95 14.71
CA ALA A 43 -10.17 -12.88 13.71
C ALA A 43 -9.49 -11.64 14.30
N GLN A 44 -9.74 -11.35 15.57
CA GLN A 44 -9.09 -10.27 16.30
C GLN A 44 -7.59 -10.54 16.44
N GLN A 45 -7.19 -11.74 16.86
CA GLN A 45 -5.78 -12.13 16.96
C GLN A 45 -5.07 -12.05 15.59
N ALA A 46 -5.71 -12.55 14.53
CA ALA A 46 -5.16 -12.48 13.18
C ALA A 46 -4.99 -11.03 12.71
N TYR A 47 -5.96 -10.16 13.01
CA TYR A 47 -5.87 -8.75 12.65
C TYR A 47 -4.80 -8.01 13.45
N VAL A 48 -4.64 -8.30 14.75
CA VAL A 48 -3.55 -7.76 15.57
C VAL A 48 -2.18 -8.17 15.00
N ALA A 49 -2.01 -9.45 14.64
CA ALA A 49 -0.78 -9.93 14.01
C ALA A 49 -0.48 -9.18 12.70
N LEU A 50 -1.52 -8.86 11.91
CA LEU A 50 -1.39 -8.06 10.69
C LEU A 50 -0.93 -6.63 10.99
N THR A 51 -1.55 -5.95 11.95
CA THR A 51 -1.17 -4.58 12.33
C THR A 51 0.26 -4.53 12.88
N GLU A 52 0.67 -5.50 13.71
CA GLU A 52 2.03 -5.56 14.23
C GLU A 52 3.06 -5.82 13.13
N ALA A 53 2.77 -6.73 12.18
CA ALA A 53 3.66 -6.98 11.05
C ALA A 53 3.75 -5.76 10.12
N PHE A 54 2.64 -5.06 9.92
CA PHE A 54 2.60 -3.81 9.17
C PHE A 54 3.44 -2.72 9.85
N ASP A 55 3.35 -2.58 11.17
CA ASP A 55 4.14 -1.60 11.92
C ASP A 55 5.64 -1.88 11.81
N ARG A 56 6.05 -3.16 11.84
CA ARG A 56 7.45 -3.56 11.57
C ARG A 56 7.89 -3.10 10.19
N ALA A 57 7.09 -3.34 9.16
CA ALA A 57 7.38 -2.87 7.79
C ALA A 57 7.41 -1.33 7.70
N ALA A 58 6.47 -0.64 8.36
CA ALA A 58 6.39 0.82 8.40
C ALA A 58 7.62 1.45 9.07
N SER A 59 8.22 0.76 10.05
CA SER A 59 9.41 1.19 10.78
C SER A 59 10.72 1.13 9.98
N CYS A 60 10.71 0.61 8.74
CA CYS A 60 11.91 0.58 7.89
C CYS A 60 12.30 2.01 7.48
N ASN A 61 13.59 2.35 7.43
CA ASN A 61 14.01 3.69 7.03
C ASN A 61 13.79 3.92 5.52
N GLY A 62 14.02 2.88 4.72
CA GLY A 62 13.74 2.84 3.30
C GLY A 62 12.47 2.05 3.00
N LYS A 63 11.52 2.70 2.32
CA LYS A 63 10.27 2.12 1.86
C LYS A 63 10.00 2.61 0.45
N TRP A 64 9.85 1.70 -0.48
CA TRP A 64 9.64 2.08 -1.88
C TRP A 64 8.53 1.26 -2.53
N HIS A 65 7.75 1.94 -3.35
CA HIS A 65 6.95 1.32 -4.39
C HIS A 65 7.81 1.20 -5.65
N ILE A 66 7.78 0.03 -6.27
CA ILE A 66 8.49 -0.21 -7.51
C ILE A 66 7.47 -0.20 -8.64
N ASP A 67 7.65 0.71 -9.59
CA ASP A 67 6.82 0.72 -10.78
C ASP A 67 7.17 -0.54 -11.61
N ALA A 68 6.31 -1.54 -11.48
CA ALA A 68 6.33 -2.76 -12.25
C ALA A 68 5.89 -2.45 -13.69
N GLY A 69 6.64 -1.59 -14.40
CA GLY A 69 6.29 -1.12 -15.74
C GLY A 69 5.76 -2.27 -16.58
N GLY A 70 4.51 -2.14 -17.05
CA GLY A 70 3.45 -3.17 -17.21
C GLY A 70 3.72 -4.57 -17.80
N ASN A 71 4.88 -5.16 -17.55
CA ASN A 71 5.34 -6.44 -18.07
C ASN A 71 6.03 -7.29 -16.97
N VAL A 72 5.88 -6.92 -15.70
CA VAL A 72 6.34 -7.73 -14.57
C VAL A 72 5.17 -8.58 -14.09
N GLU A 73 5.01 -9.74 -14.70
CA GLU A 73 3.99 -10.73 -14.30
C GLU A 73 4.42 -11.54 -13.07
N THR A 74 5.73 -11.60 -12.77
CA THR A 74 6.28 -12.40 -11.67
C THR A 74 7.54 -11.82 -11.04
N LEU A 75 7.79 -12.12 -9.76
CA LEU A 75 9.06 -11.84 -9.07
C LEU A 75 10.30 -12.39 -9.81
N ALA A 76 10.17 -13.51 -10.51
CA ALA A 76 11.25 -14.09 -11.29
C ALA A 76 11.57 -13.26 -12.55
N ALA A 77 10.52 -12.79 -13.25
CA ALA A 77 10.68 -11.86 -14.37
C ALA A 77 11.30 -10.54 -13.89
N TRP A 78 10.85 -10.01 -12.75
CA TRP A 78 11.46 -8.85 -12.11
C TRP A 78 12.95 -9.06 -11.82
N LYS A 79 13.35 -10.18 -11.19
CA LYS A 79 14.75 -10.45 -10.85
C LYS A 79 15.64 -10.55 -12.09
N ARG A 80 15.15 -11.19 -13.15
CA ARG A 80 15.85 -11.27 -14.45
C ARG A 80 16.06 -9.88 -15.05
N ASN A 81 15.06 -9.01 -14.96
CA ASN A 81 15.13 -7.64 -15.48
C ASN A 81 15.99 -6.72 -14.59
N ALA A 82 16.00 -6.95 -13.28
CA ALA A 82 16.80 -6.21 -12.30
C ALA A 82 18.31 -6.51 -12.40
N GLY A 83 18.69 -7.71 -12.85
CA GLY A 83 20.08 -8.09 -13.12
C GLY A 83 20.70 -7.41 -14.34
N ALA A 84 19.88 -6.83 -15.24
CA ALA A 84 20.32 -6.11 -16.42
C ALA A 84 20.52 -4.61 -16.14
N GLY A 85 21.33 -4.28 -15.13
CA GLY A 85 22.06 -3.02 -14.99
C GLY A 85 21.30 -1.69 -15.10
N ARG A 86 19.97 -1.63 -14.98
CA ARG A 86 19.23 -0.38 -15.21
C ARG A 86 18.23 -0.08 -14.10
N ILE A 87 18.54 1.00 -13.38
CA ILE A 87 17.66 1.94 -12.67
C ILE A 87 16.24 1.39 -12.56
N VAL A 88 16.00 0.57 -11.54
CA VAL A 88 14.63 0.26 -11.12
C VAL A 88 14.06 1.59 -10.65
N ALA A 89 13.02 2.08 -11.32
CA ALA A 89 12.32 3.28 -10.90
C ALA A 89 11.57 2.96 -9.61
N ARG A 90 12.26 3.12 -8.48
CA ARG A 90 11.69 3.04 -7.15
C ARG A 90 11.20 4.43 -6.75
N GLN A 91 9.99 4.52 -6.25
CA GLN A 91 9.41 5.74 -5.71
C GLN A 91 9.25 5.55 -4.21
N PRO A 92 9.67 6.52 -3.37
CA PRO A 92 9.39 6.45 -1.94
C PRO A 92 7.90 6.22 -1.70
N THR A 93 7.58 5.31 -0.78
CA THR A 93 6.20 5.04 -0.40
C THR A 93 5.98 5.23 1.10
N THR A 94 4.71 5.34 1.49
CA THR A 94 4.25 5.57 2.85
C THR A 94 3.37 4.42 3.31
N LEU A 95 3.67 3.94 4.52
CA LEU A 95 2.83 3.06 5.31
C LEU A 95 2.30 3.90 6.48
N THR A 96 0.99 3.93 6.64
CA THR A 96 0.26 4.79 7.59
C THR A 96 -1.01 4.08 8.03
N TYR A 97 -1.79 4.68 8.93
CA TYR A 97 -3.16 4.28 9.21
C TYR A 97 -4.11 5.32 8.66
N ALA A 98 -5.06 4.93 7.82
CA ALA A 98 -5.96 5.87 7.17
C ALA A 98 -7.29 5.22 6.79
N LEU A 99 -8.37 6.00 6.86
CA LEU A 99 -9.68 5.67 6.31
C LEU A 99 -9.98 6.59 5.13
N PRO A 100 -10.64 6.09 4.07
CA PRO A 100 -11.11 6.95 3.01
C PRO A 100 -12.28 7.80 3.51
N SER A 101 -12.41 9.03 3.02
CA SER A 101 -13.41 10.00 3.51
C SER A 101 -14.86 9.55 3.35
N PHE A 102 -15.12 8.63 2.42
CA PHE A 102 -16.44 8.04 2.17
C PHE A 102 -16.76 6.85 3.10
N LEU A 103 -15.84 6.44 3.98
CA LEU A 103 -16.04 5.31 4.89
C LEU A 103 -15.88 5.75 6.34
N LYS A 104 -16.92 5.52 7.14
CA LYS A 104 -16.86 5.65 8.61
C LYS A 104 -16.67 4.26 9.19
N CYS A 105 -15.59 4.06 9.92
CA CYS A 105 -15.25 2.77 10.52
C CYS A 105 -14.84 2.95 11.98
N ASN A 106 -15.13 1.97 12.83
CA ASN A 106 -14.63 1.92 14.21
C ASN A 106 -13.14 1.51 14.29
N ILE A 107 -12.61 0.95 13.21
CA ILE A 107 -11.19 0.58 13.07
C ILE A 107 -10.56 1.43 11.97
N THR A 108 -9.41 2.04 12.28
CA THR A 108 -8.56 2.67 11.26
C THR A 108 -7.59 1.62 10.72
N PRO A 109 -7.67 1.22 9.44
CA PRO A 109 -6.83 0.15 8.92
C PRO A 109 -5.42 0.64 8.57
N PRO A 110 -4.43 -0.28 8.57
CA PRO A 110 -3.17 -0.07 7.88
C PRO A 110 -3.40 0.30 6.41
N ALA A 111 -2.64 1.28 5.93
CA ALA A 111 -2.76 1.85 4.59
C ALA A 111 -1.39 1.98 3.94
N LEU A 112 -1.20 1.27 2.83
CA LEU A 112 0.02 1.25 2.03
C LEU A 112 -0.23 1.97 0.71
N ARG A 113 0.53 3.03 0.43
CA ARG A 113 0.46 3.71 -0.86
C ARG A 113 1.23 2.91 -1.93
N VAL A 114 0.64 2.73 -3.11
CA VAL A 114 1.29 2.07 -4.26
C VAL A 114 0.94 2.84 -5.52
N GLY A 115 1.88 3.65 -6.00
CA GLY A 115 1.66 4.61 -7.07
C GLY A 115 0.48 5.56 -6.80
N LYS A 116 -0.59 5.40 -7.59
CA LYS A 116 -1.83 6.21 -7.51
C LYS A 116 -2.86 5.63 -6.56
N GLU A 117 -2.67 4.38 -6.16
CA GLU A 117 -3.60 3.61 -5.36
C GLU A 117 -3.15 3.61 -3.89
N THR A 118 -4.09 3.32 -2.99
CA THR A 118 -3.81 3.03 -1.58
C THR A 118 -4.50 1.73 -1.21
N LEU A 119 -3.71 0.77 -0.75
CA LEU A 119 -4.17 -0.51 -0.23
C LEU A 119 -4.46 -0.35 1.25
N MET A 120 -5.73 -0.49 1.64
CA MET A 120 -6.17 -0.36 3.03
C MET A 120 -6.62 -1.72 3.55
N PHE A 121 -5.93 -2.24 4.56
CA PHE A 121 -6.08 -3.59 5.08
C PHE A 121 -7.13 -3.62 6.19
N LEU A 122 -8.40 -3.82 5.82
CA LEU A 122 -9.48 -4.05 6.78
C LEU A 122 -9.47 -5.50 7.27
N PRO A 123 -10.21 -5.85 8.34
CA PRO A 123 -10.23 -7.21 8.87
C PRO A 123 -10.69 -8.33 7.90
N ASP A 124 -11.49 -8.01 6.88
CA ASP A 124 -12.11 -8.97 5.95
C ASP A 124 -11.65 -8.81 4.49
N VAL A 125 -11.27 -7.60 4.08
CA VAL A 125 -10.81 -7.29 2.73
C VAL A 125 -9.67 -6.27 2.72
N VAL A 126 -8.91 -6.24 1.63
CA VAL A 126 -8.06 -5.10 1.28
C VAL A 126 -8.83 -4.19 0.34
N LEU A 127 -9.11 -2.96 0.74
CA LEU A 127 -9.64 -1.93 -0.16
C LEU A 127 -8.52 -1.37 -1.01
N VAL A 128 -8.79 -1.24 -2.30
CA VAL A 128 -7.90 -0.60 -3.28
C VAL A 128 -8.54 0.71 -3.69
N VAL A 129 -7.99 1.82 -3.23
CA VAL A 129 -8.59 3.15 -3.43
C VAL A 129 -7.74 3.97 -4.41
N GLU A 130 -8.33 4.37 -5.53
CA GLU A 130 -7.77 5.33 -6.49
C GLU A 130 -8.75 6.50 -6.68
N LYS A 131 -8.51 7.62 -5.98
CA LYS A 131 -9.42 8.78 -5.98
C LYS A 131 -10.86 8.36 -5.58
N GLU A 132 -11.80 8.39 -6.54
CA GLU A 132 -13.21 8.02 -6.34
C GLU A 132 -13.49 6.55 -6.71
N LYS A 133 -12.51 5.83 -7.26
CA LYS A 133 -12.64 4.41 -7.59
C LYS A 133 -12.23 3.58 -6.39
N VAL A 134 -13.06 2.60 -6.07
CA VAL A 134 -12.85 1.70 -4.93
C VAL A 134 -13.03 0.28 -5.42
N GLY A 135 -11.99 -0.53 -5.27
CA GLY A 135 -12.01 -1.97 -5.41
C GLY A 135 -11.86 -2.64 -4.04
N ALA A 136 -12.20 -3.93 -3.97
CA ALA A 136 -11.95 -4.76 -2.81
C ALA A 136 -11.32 -6.08 -3.26
N VAL A 137 -10.32 -6.55 -2.51
CA VAL A 137 -9.67 -7.84 -2.70
C VAL A 137 -9.85 -8.62 -1.41
N SER A 138 -10.51 -9.78 -1.46
CA SER A 138 -10.58 -10.66 -0.29
C SER A 138 -9.21 -11.26 -0.01
N TYR A 139 -8.93 -11.56 1.26
CA TYR A 139 -7.65 -12.16 1.63
C TYR A 139 -7.40 -13.53 1.00
N ASP A 140 -8.45 -14.28 0.65
CA ASP A 140 -8.35 -15.53 -0.11
C ASP A 140 -7.89 -15.32 -1.56
N ALA A 141 -8.18 -14.15 -2.15
CA ALA A 141 -7.77 -13.79 -3.50
C ALA A 141 -6.44 -13.01 -3.54
N LEU A 142 -5.91 -12.60 -2.39
CA LEU A 142 -4.66 -11.85 -2.26
C LEU A 142 -3.47 -12.81 -2.17
N ASN A 143 -2.62 -12.81 -3.20
CA ASN A 143 -1.35 -13.53 -3.19
C ASN A 143 -0.20 -12.58 -2.88
N ILE A 144 0.46 -12.79 -1.74
CA ILE A 144 1.70 -12.07 -1.41
C ILE A 144 2.87 -13.03 -1.48
N ARG A 145 3.85 -12.69 -2.32
CA ARG A 145 5.15 -13.35 -2.38
C ARG A 145 6.20 -12.38 -1.90
N TYR A 146 7.20 -12.88 -1.21
CA TYR A 146 8.33 -12.06 -0.78
C TYR A 146 9.65 -12.74 -1.11
N GLN A 147 10.69 -11.94 -1.24
CA GLN A 147 12.06 -12.40 -1.45
C GLN A 147 13.07 -11.33 -1.10
N ASP A 148 14.27 -11.77 -0.78
CA ASP A 148 15.42 -10.89 -0.68
C ASP A 148 15.86 -10.39 -2.06
N SER A 149 16.40 -9.17 -2.06
CA SER A 149 16.84 -8.43 -3.23
C SER A 149 18.18 -7.75 -2.95
N GLN A 150 19.16 -8.02 -3.80
CA GLN A 150 20.40 -7.23 -3.82
C GLN A 150 20.15 -5.94 -4.60
N PHE A 151 20.38 -4.80 -3.97
CA PHE A 151 20.19 -3.49 -4.58
C PHE A 151 21.49 -2.69 -4.56
N ILE A 152 21.92 -2.20 -5.72
CA ILE A 152 23.09 -1.32 -5.84
C ILE A 152 22.64 0.10 -5.46
N GLU A 153 23.08 0.58 -4.30
CA GLU A 153 22.66 1.86 -3.76
C GLU A 153 23.60 2.98 -4.24
N SER A 154 23.10 3.80 -5.16
CA SER A 154 23.85 4.94 -5.70
C SER A 154 23.69 6.21 -4.85
N GLU A 155 22.68 6.26 -4.00
CA GLU A 155 22.35 7.38 -3.11
C GLU A 155 22.81 7.10 -1.67
N ALA A 156 22.12 7.69 -0.68
CA ALA A 156 22.38 7.42 0.72
C ALA A 156 21.79 6.05 1.11
N VAL A 157 22.62 5.23 1.76
CA VAL A 157 22.20 3.94 2.32
C VAL A 157 21.29 4.19 3.54
N PRO A 158 20.10 3.57 3.61
CA PRO A 158 19.28 3.61 4.82
C PRO A 158 20.05 3.03 6.02
N ALA A 159 19.95 3.67 7.18
CA ALA A 159 20.71 3.26 8.36
C ALA A 159 20.38 1.85 8.89
N ASP A 160 19.23 1.30 8.50
CA ASP A 160 18.78 -0.05 8.87
C ASP A 160 18.96 -1.08 7.75
N ALA A 161 19.68 -0.71 6.68
CA ALA A 161 20.01 -1.61 5.59
C ALA A 161 21.26 -2.45 5.91
N GLU A 162 21.22 -3.71 5.50
CA GLU A 162 22.40 -4.58 5.54
C GLU A 162 23.22 -4.41 4.25
N VAL A 163 24.47 -3.95 4.37
CA VAL A 163 25.41 -3.88 3.24
C VAL A 163 26.14 -5.21 3.11
N ILE A 164 25.83 -5.96 2.05
CA ILE A 164 26.36 -7.32 1.83
C ILE A 164 27.59 -7.38 0.92
N SER A 165 27.79 -6.35 0.09
CA SER A 165 28.92 -6.27 -0.84
C SER A 165 29.10 -4.83 -1.35
N GLN A 166 30.07 -4.64 -2.24
CA GLN A 166 30.32 -3.39 -2.93
C GLN A 166 30.63 -3.66 -4.41
N THR A 167 30.32 -2.72 -5.28
CA THR A 167 30.66 -2.75 -6.71
C THR A 167 31.17 -1.40 -7.16
N TRP A 168 31.88 -1.35 -8.29
CA TRP A 168 32.23 -0.08 -8.91
C TRP A 168 30.99 0.56 -9.54
N GLN A 169 30.87 1.88 -9.46
CA GLN A 169 29.79 2.62 -10.12
C GLN A 169 29.78 2.38 -11.64
N HIS A 170 30.96 2.21 -12.22
CA HIS A 170 31.15 1.81 -13.61
C HIS A 170 32.07 0.58 -13.66
N PRO A 171 31.53 -0.65 -13.52
CA PRO A 171 32.32 -1.86 -13.54
C PRO A 171 32.71 -2.22 -15.00
N ASN A 172 33.93 -2.70 -15.18
CA ASN A 172 34.37 -3.28 -16.45
C ASN A 172 33.86 -4.73 -16.61
N LYS A 173 34.20 -5.41 -17.72
CA LYS A 173 33.76 -6.79 -18.00
C LYS A 173 34.17 -7.82 -16.94
N SER A 174 35.22 -7.55 -16.16
CA SER A 174 35.68 -8.42 -15.08
C SER A 174 35.22 -7.97 -13.69
N GLY A 175 34.35 -6.96 -13.61
CA GLY A 175 33.82 -6.43 -12.34
C GLY A 175 34.73 -5.44 -11.62
N GLY A 176 35.91 -5.13 -12.17
CA GLY A 176 36.83 -4.10 -11.64
C GLY A 176 36.48 -2.68 -12.10
N PRO A 177 37.27 -1.66 -11.71
CA PRO A 177 37.00 -0.28 -12.12
C PRO A 177 37.25 -0.11 -13.62
N ASP A 178 36.27 0.44 -14.34
CA ASP A 178 36.50 0.98 -15.68
C ASP A 178 37.27 2.30 -15.57
N ARG A 179 38.51 2.29 -16.07
CA ARG A 179 39.48 3.41 -16.00
C ARG A 179 39.16 4.56 -16.94
N ARG A 180 38.16 4.42 -17.82
CA ARG A 180 37.67 5.50 -18.69
C ARG A 180 36.88 6.56 -17.91
N PHE A 181 36.32 6.15 -16.77
CA PHE A 181 35.60 7.04 -15.87
C PHE A 181 36.56 7.58 -14.82
N LYS A 182 36.77 8.91 -14.83
CA LYS A 182 37.68 9.59 -13.91
C LYS A 182 37.21 9.47 -12.45
N ASP A 183 35.91 9.55 -12.23
CA ASP A 183 35.27 9.48 -10.90
C ASP A 183 34.45 8.19 -10.79
N ASN A 184 35.15 7.06 -10.73
CA ASN A 184 34.54 5.74 -10.57
C ASN A 184 34.70 5.27 -9.13
N ARG A 185 33.73 5.59 -8.26
CA ARG A 185 33.76 5.17 -6.86
C ARG A 185 33.17 3.77 -6.67
N LEU A 186 33.56 3.12 -5.57
CA LEU A 186 32.82 1.97 -5.06
C LEU A 186 31.46 2.45 -4.49
N ILE A 187 30.42 1.68 -4.77
CA ILE A 187 29.07 1.88 -4.28
C ILE A 187 28.57 0.60 -3.61
N PRO A 188 27.80 0.71 -2.50
CA PRO A 188 27.34 -0.43 -1.73
C PRO A 188 26.26 -1.23 -2.45
N ILE A 189 26.28 -2.54 -2.21
CA ILE A 189 25.20 -3.46 -2.53
C ILE A 189 24.50 -3.80 -1.22
N CYS A 190 23.25 -3.36 -1.08
CA CYS A 190 22.42 -3.60 0.09
C CYS A 190 21.50 -4.79 -0.11
N LEU A 191 21.19 -5.50 0.96
CA LEU A 191 20.15 -6.53 1.00
C LEU A 191 18.85 -5.90 1.47
N TYR A 192 17.87 -5.87 0.57
CA TYR A 192 16.51 -5.38 0.83
C TYR A 192 15.52 -6.53 0.72
N GLU A 193 14.35 -6.37 1.31
CA GLU A 193 13.23 -7.30 1.09
C GLU A 193 12.21 -6.70 0.13
N THR A 194 11.69 -7.54 -0.74
CA THR A 194 10.63 -7.19 -1.69
C THR A 194 9.39 -7.99 -1.36
N ALA A 195 8.21 -7.35 -1.36
CA ALA A 195 6.92 -8.01 -1.36
C ALA A 195 6.15 -7.68 -2.65
N HIS A 196 5.63 -8.72 -3.30
CA HIS A 196 4.81 -8.64 -4.52
C HIS A 196 3.40 -9.10 -4.20
N LEU A 197 2.46 -8.16 -4.26
CA LEU A 197 1.06 -8.33 -3.98
C LEU A 197 0.32 -8.47 -5.31
N THR A 198 -0.37 -9.60 -5.48
CA THR A 198 -1.14 -9.88 -6.70
C THR A 198 -2.53 -10.41 -6.37
N SER A 199 -3.47 -10.21 -7.29
CA SER A 199 -4.79 -10.83 -7.21
C SER A 199 -5.31 -11.18 -8.61
N SER A 200 -6.27 -12.11 -8.67
CA SER A 200 -6.94 -12.46 -9.93
C SER A 200 -7.81 -11.33 -10.49
N ASN A 201 -8.18 -10.34 -9.66
CA ASN A 201 -9.00 -9.20 -10.06
C ASN A 201 -8.18 -7.94 -10.44
N GLY A 202 -6.86 -8.07 -10.57
CA GLY A 202 -6.02 -7.06 -11.22
C GLY A 202 -5.04 -6.29 -10.33
N LEU A 203 -4.95 -6.60 -9.03
CA LEU A 203 -3.87 -6.06 -8.18
C LEU A 203 -2.53 -6.65 -8.65
N ASN A 204 -1.53 -5.80 -8.87
CA ASN A 204 -0.18 -6.23 -9.26
C ASN A 204 0.85 -5.20 -8.80
N GLU A 205 1.18 -5.23 -7.51
CA GLU A 205 1.96 -4.18 -6.86
C GLU A 205 3.21 -4.72 -6.18
N LEU A 206 4.34 -4.03 -6.37
CA LEU A 206 5.63 -4.44 -5.83
C LEU A 206 6.17 -3.36 -4.89
N VAL A 207 6.48 -3.74 -3.66
CA VAL A 207 7.03 -2.86 -2.64
C VAL A 207 8.32 -3.43 -2.09
N GLN A 208 9.22 -2.55 -1.65
CA GLN A 208 10.53 -2.88 -1.16
C GLN A 208 10.84 -2.16 0.15
N PHE A 209 11.52 -2.86 1.05
CA PHE A 209 11.88 -2.40 2.38
C PHE A 209 13.39 -2.53 2.60
N SER A 210 13.99 -1.56 3.27
CA SER A 210 15.43 -1.53 3.52
C SER A 210 15.90 -2.59 4.52
N ARG A 211 15.03 -3.01 5.43
CA ARG A 211 15.33 -4.00 6.47
C ARG A 211 14.87 -5.39 6.05
N THR A 212 15.63 -6.40 6.45
CA THR A 212 15.24 -7.81 6.33
C THR A 212 14.39 -8.29 7.51
N GLY A 213 13.65 -9.38 7.32
CA GLY A 213 12.75 -9.97 8.32
C GLY A 213 11.41 -9.26 8.52
N VAL A 214 10.98 -8.39 7.60
CA VAL A 214 9.75 -7.60 7.75
C VAL A 214 8.61 -8.06 6.86
N THR A 215 8.91 -8.63 5.70
CA THR A 215 7.92 -9.07 4.71
C THR A 215 7.34 -10.44 5.03
N GLN A 216 8.13 -11.38 5.55
CA GLN A 216 7.64 -12.71 5.95
C GLN A 216 6.54 -12.62 7.03
N PRO A 217 6.73 -11.90 8.16
CA PRO A 217 5.67 -11.75 9.15
C PRO A 217 4.37 -11.14 8.57
N LEU A 218 4.50 -10.20 7.63
CA LEU A 218 3.35 -9.59 6.97
C LEU A 218 2.57 -10.62 6.14
N VAL A 219 3.28 -11.45 5.37
CA VAL A 219 2.66 -12.53 4.57
C VAL A 219 1.99 -13.57 5.46
N ASP A 220 2.65 -13.96 6.55
CA ASP A 220 2.12 -14.96 7.48
C ASP A 220 0.86 -14.44 8.19
N ALA A 221 0.85 -13.15 8.59
CA ALA A 221 -0.32 -12.51 9.17
C ALA A 221 -1.50 -12.40 8.19
N VAL A 222 -1.24 -12.03 6.93
CA VAL A 222 -2.27 -12.01 5.87
C VAL A 222 -2.87 -13.40 5.65
N ARG A 223 -2.04 -14.45 5.64
CA ARG A 223 -2.52 -15.84 5.50
C ARG A 223 -3.30 -16.30 6.71
N PHE A 224 -2.92 -15.87 7.91
CA PHE A 224 -3.67 -16.16 9.12
C PHE A 224 -5.07 -15.54 9.03
N LEU A 225 -5.16 -14.26 8.65
CA LEU A 225 -6.44 -13.57 8.49
C LEU A 225 -7.34 -14.19 7.39
N ALA A 226 -6.75 -14.64 6.27
CA ALA A 226 -7.48 -15.37 5.23
C ALA A 226 -8.13 -16.67 5.76
N ARG A 227 -7.42 -17.40 6.64
CA ARG A 227 -7.96 -18.63 7.24
C ARG A 227 -9.08 -18.33 8.24
N SER A 228 -8.89 -17.33 9.10
CA SER A 228 -9.89 -16.94 10.10
C SER A 228 -11.20 -16.47 9.47
N THR A 229 -11.13 -15.74 8.35
CA THR A 229 -12.31 -15.24 7.61
C THR A 229 -13.04 -16.35 6.83
N ARG A 230 -12.32 -17.32 6.27
CA ARG A 230 -12.91 -18.46 5.55
C ARG A 230 -13.74 -19.37 6.47
N THR A 231 -13.24 -19.66 7.67
CA THR A 231 -13.94 -20.50 8.66
C THR A 231 -15.32 -19.93 8.99
N LYS A 232 -15.44 -18.60 9.08
CA LYS A 232 -16.71 -17.91 9.32
C LYS A 232 -17.69 -18.02 8.15
N SER A 233 -17.22 -17.83 6.91
CA SER A 233 -18.05 -17.96 5.71
C SER A 233 -18.60 -19.38 5.55
N ALA A 234 -17.78 -20.40 5.82
CA ALA A 234 -18.20 -21.81 5.77
C ALA A 234 -19.18 -22.17 6.90
N ALA A 235 -18.97 -21.68 8.12
CA ALA A 235 -19.86 -21.90 9.26
C ALA A 235 -21.23 -21.24 9.08
N SER A 236 -21.28 -20.04 8.49
CA SER A 236 -22.54 -19.33 8.21
C SER A 236 -23.33 -19.90 7.03
N ALA A 237 -22.72 -20.74 6.18
CA ALA A 237 -23.33 -21.33 5.00
C ALA A 237 -23.93 -22.73 5.22
N MET A 238 -23.71 -23.36 6.38
CA MET A 238 -24.40 -24.60 6.75
C MET A 238 -25.78 -24.25 7.34
N PRO A 239 -26.91 -24.61 6.70
CA PRO A 239 -28.20 -24.50 7.37
C PRO A 239 -28.15 -25.44 8.57
N SER A 240 -28.57 -24.94 9.73
CA SER A 240 -28.78 -25.77 10.90
C SER A 240 -29.81 -26.84 10.53
N LEU A 241 -29.35 -28.09 10.41
CA LEU A 241 -30.24 -29.24 10.37
C LEU A 241 -30.84 -29.38 11.77
N GLN A 242 -32.01 -28.77 11.96
CA GLN A 242 -33.00 -29.14 12.97
C GLN A 242 -34.07 -30.00 12.32
#